data_AF-A0A838G3K8-F1
#
_entry.id   AF-A0A838G3K8-F1
#
_cell.length_a   1.000
_cell.length_b   1.000
_cell.length_c   1.000
_cell.angle_alpha   90.00
_cell.angle_beta   90.00
_cell.angle_gamma   90.00
#
_symmetry.space_group_name_H-M   'P 1'
#
loop_
_entity.id
_entity.type
_entity.pdbx_description
1 polymer ?
#
loop_
_entity_poly.entity_id
_entity_poly.type
_entity_poly.pdbx_seq_one_letter_code
_entity_poly.pdbx_strand_id
1 'polypeptide(L)'
;RLVNVFLKCEVSQDGNVHGRRNAMLDDSDVHWHRQIKSAVGGVAAAVTGDPAVFVSVSAAHQGPDGGGPVAAIVDLGPDPTGYVPPT
;
A
#
# COMPACT_ATOMS: atom_id res chain seq x y z
N ARG A 1 11.63 7.81 -14.42
CA ARG A 1 10.67 6.68 -14.52
C ARG A 1 10.61 5.98 -13.17
N LEU A 2 9.44 5.47 -12.77
CA LEU A 2 9.29 4.78 -11.49
C LEU A 2 10.03 3.43 -11.53
N VAL A 3 10.93 3.18 -10.58
CA VAL A 3 11.57 1.87 -10.40
C VAL A 3 10.72 1.00 -9.49
N ASN A 4 10.38 1.51 -8.30
CA ASN A 4 9.42 0.86 -7.41
C ASN A 4 8.90 1.85 -6.35
N VAL A 5 7.78 1.49 -5.71
CA VAL A 5 7.31 2.10 -4.47
C VAL A 5 7.42 1.12 -3.31
N PHE A 6 7.77 1.65 -2.14
CA PHE A 6 7.89 0.93 -0.89
C PHE A 6 6.99 1.62 0.14
N LEU A 7 6.00 0.91 0.64
CA LEU A 7 5.01 1.50 1.54
C LEU A 7 4.56 0.55 2.64
N LYS A 8 4.07 1.18 3.71
CA LYS A 8 3.42 0.53 4.84
C LYS A 8 1.91 0.70 4.75
N CYS A 9 1.18 -0.23 5.36
CA CYS A 9 -0.24 -0.12 5.60
C CYS A 9 -0.65 -0.86 6.88
N GLU A 10 -1.72 -0.38 7.50
CA GLU A 10 -2.40 -1.05 8.60
C GLU A 10 -3.87 -0.63 8.67
N VAL A 11 -4.65 -1.35 9.48
CA VAL A 11 -6.03 -0.96 9.76
C VAL A 11 -6.03 0.01 10.94
N SER A 12 -6.78 1.11 10.83
CA SER A 12 -6.94 2.06 11.92
C SER A 12 -7.56 1.38 13.13
N GLN A 13 -7.10 1.75 14.32
CA GLN A 13 -7.62 1.16 15.57
C GLN A 13 -9.06 1.57 15.87
N ASP A 14 -9.55 2.66 15.25
CA ASP A 14 -10.95 3.06 15.33
C ASP A 14 -11.89 2.23 14.42
N GLY A 15 -11.36 1.33 13.58
CA GLY A 15 -12.13 0.47 12.68
C GLY A 15 -12.85 1.22 11.54
N ASN A 16 -12.48 2.47 11.26
CA ASN A 16 -13.12 3.33 10.27
C ASN A 16 -12.12 3.84 9.23
N VAL A 17 -12.56 3.92 7.96
CA VAL A 17 -11.85 4.63 6.89
C VAL A 17 -12.77 5.69 6.33
N HIS A 18 -12.36 6.96 6.41
CA HIS A 18 -13.17 8.12 5.99
C HIS A 18 -14.60 8.12 6.59
N GLY A 19 -14.73 7.78 7.88
CA GLY A 19 -16.02 7.73 8.58
C GLY A 19 -16.91 6.54 8.21
N ARG A 20 -16.39 5.56 7.47
CA ARG A 20 -17.08 4.31 7.14
C ARG A 20 -16.47 3.17 7.93
N ARG A 21 -17.31 2.50 8.73
CA ARG A 21 -16.93 1.29 9.46
C ARG A 21 -16.54 0.19 8.48
N ASN A 22 -15.43 -0.50 8.76
CA ASN A 22 -15.09 -1.79 8.15
C ASN A 22 -15.04 -2.88 9.23
N ALA A 23 -14.83 -4.13 8.84
CA ALA A 23 -14.82 -5.28 9.77
C ALA A 23 -13.44 -5.95 9.88
N MET A 24 -12.36 -5.33 9.36
CA MET A 24 -11.09 -6.03 9.23
C MET A 24 -10.50 -6.46 10.58
N LEU A 25 -10.63 -5.62 11.63
CA LEU A 25 -10.14 -5.96 12.97
C LEU A 25 -10.96 -7.07 13.65
N ASP A 26 -12.23 -7.21 13.27
CA ASP A 26 -13.17 -8.17 13.87
C ASP A 26 -13.29 -9.46 13.05
N ASP A 27 -12.53 -9.60 11.96
CA ASP A 27 -12.56 -10.75 11.08
C ASP A 27 -11.69 -11.88 11.64
N SER A 28 -12.34 -12.94 12.14
CA SER A 28 -11.68 -14.13 12.69
C SER A 28 -11.11 -15.07 11.62
N ASP A 29 -11.52 -14.92 10.37
CA ASP A 29 -11.24 -15.87 9.29
C ASP A 29 -10.02 -15.41 8.47
N VAL A 30 -10.02 -14.13 8.11
CA VAL A 30 -8.93 -13.51 7.34
C VAL A 30 -8.31 -12.39 8.15
N HIS A 31 -7.17 -12.69 8.78
CA HIS A 31 -6.42 -11.72 9.57
C HIS A 31 -6.22 -10.39 8.81
N TRP A 32 -6.50 -9.26 9.46
CA TRP A 32 -6.49 -7.91 8.88
C TRP A 32 -5.22 -7.57 8.09
N HIS A 33 -4.04 -8.03 8.52
CA HIS A 33 -2.78 -7.97 7.76
C HIS A 33 -2.95 -8.36 6.29
N ARG A 34 -3.70 -9.43 5.98
CA ARG A 34 -3.90 -9.89 4.61
C ARG A 34 -4.87 -8.98 3.85
N GLN A 35 -5.97 -8.58 4.50
CA GLN A 35 -6.98 -7.73 3.90
C GLN A 35 -6.41 -6.36 3.52
N ILE A 36 -5.75 -5.69 4.48
CA ILE A 36 -5.23 -4.34 4.25
C ILE A 36 -4.07 -4.34 3.24
N LYS A 37 -3.20 -5.37 3.26
CA LYS A 37 -2.16 -5.53 2.26
C LYS A 37 -2.75 -5.64 0.86
N SER A 38 -3.83 -6.41 0.71
CA SER A 38 -4.50 -6.56 -0.59
C SER A 38 -5.17 -5.26 -1.03
N ALA A 39 -5.87 -4.57 -0.12
CA ALA A 39 -6.55 -3.31 -0.43
C ALA A 39 -5.56 -2.23 -0.86
N VAL A 40 -4.51 -2.01 -0.05
CA VAL A 40 -3.49 -1.01 -0.35
C VAL A 40 -2.60 -1.44 -1.53
N GLY A 41 -2.34 -2.73 -1.71
CA GLY A 41 -1.69 -3.26 -2.91
C GLY A 41 -2.46 -2.90 -4.19
N GLY A 42 -3.78 -3.03 -4.18
CA GLY A 42 -4.63 -2.59 -5.29
C GLY A 42 -4.58 -1.09 -5.53
N VAL A 43 -4.64 -0.27 -4.48
CA VAL A 43 -4.52 1.20 -4.58
C VAL A 43 -3.17 1.61 -5.16
N ALA A 44 -2.08 1.03 -4.66
CA ALA A 44 -0.73 1.32 -5.15
C ALA A 44 -0.58 0.90 -6.62
N ALA A 45 -0.98 -0.32 -6.98
CA ALA A 45 -0.92 -0.84 -8.34
C ALA A 45 -1.77 -0.02 -9.32
N ALA A 46 -2.93 0.50 -8.90
CA ALA A 46 -3.76 1.35 -9.74
C ALA A 46 -3.08 2.69 -10.10
N VAL A 47 -2.22 3.20 -9.21
CA VAL A 47 -1.47 4.44 -9.43
C VAL A 47 -0.18 4.17 -10.22
N THR A 48 0.58 3.14 -9.85
CA THR A 48 1.84 2.82 -10.51
C THR A 48 1.62 2.18 -11.89
N GLY A 49 0.46 1.56 -12.09
CA GLY A 49 0.13 0.70 -13.21
C GLY A 49 0.73 -0.71 -13.10
N ASP A 50 1.62 -0.98 -12.12
CA ASP A 50 2.34 -2.24 -11.94
C ASP A 50 1.94 -2.92 -10.63
N PRO A 51 1.48 -4.17 -10.62
CA PRO A 51 1.27 -4.90 -9.37
C PRO A 51 2.58 -5.28 -8.65
N ALA A 52 3.75 -5.19 -9.27
CA ALA A 52 5.05 -5.51 -8.67
C ALA A 52 5.57 -4.44 -7.69
N VAL A 53 4.71 -4.01 -6.75
CA VAL A 53 5.00 -3.01 -5.72
C VAL A 53 5.32 -3.64 -4.36
N PHE A 54 6.17 -2.98 -3.56
CA PHE A 54 6.47 -3.45 -2.21
C PHE A 54 5.49 -2.87 -1.18
N VAL A 55 4.54 -3.70 -0.73
CA VAL A 55 3.58 -3.34 0.33
C VAL A 55 3.80 -4.19 1.58
N SER A 56 4.13 -3.53 2.68
CA SER A 56 4.37 -4.15 3.98
C SER A 56 3.31 -3.74 5.00
N VAL A 57 3.05 -4.63 5.97
CA VAL A 57 2.03 -4.46 7.02
C VAL A 57 2.67 -4.37 8.40
N SER A 58 1.86 -4.22 9.45
CA SER A 58 2.32 -3.98 10.83
C SER A 58 3.02 -2.63 10.95
N ALA A 59 2.26 -1.55 10.82
CA ALA A 59 2.75 -0.19 10.64
C ALA A 59 2.74 0.65 11.93
N ALA A 60 2.63 0.00 13.09
CA ALA A 60 2.73 0.67 14.38
C ALA A 60 3.94 1.61 14.43
N HIS A 61 3.68 2.87 14.77
CA HIS A 61 4.66 3.98 14.83
C HIS A 61 5.38 4.29 13.51
N GLN A 62 4.91 3.78 12.38
CA GLN A 62 5.41 4.05 11.04
C GLN A 62 4.33 4.81 10.26
N GLY A 63 4.09 6.08 10.63
CA GLY A 63 3.01 6.90 10.07
C GLY A 63 1.88 7.15 11.08
N PRO A 64 0.77 7.80 10.66
CA PRO A 64 -0.44 7.93 11.48
C PRO A 64 -1.17 6.59 11.60
N ASP A 65 -2.02 6.46 12.62
CA ASP A 65 -2.92 5.29 12.78
C ASP A 65 -3.74 5.04 11.50
N GLY A 66 -3.79 3.77 11.08
CA GLY A 66 -4.45 3.34 9.83
C GLY A 66 -3.72 3.72 8.54
N GLY A 67 -2.52 4.32 8.65
CA GLY A 67 -1.73 4.79 7.53
C GLY A 67 -0.39 4.07 7.37
N GLY A 68 0.56 4.78 6.75
CA GLY A 68 1.92 4.30 6.53
C GLY A 68 2.73 5.26 5.67
N PRO A 69 4.07 5.32 5.79
CA PRO A 69 4.91 6.01 4.82
C PRO A 69 4.82 5.35 3.44
N VAL A 70 5.07 6.16 2.41
CA VAL A 70 5.33 5.72 1.04
C VAL A 70 6.61 6.39 0.55
N ALA A 71 7.51 5.58 0.00
CA ALA A 71 8.74 6.03 -0.64
C ALA A 71 8.77 5.53 -2.08
N ALA A 72 9.31 6.35 -2.99
CA ALA A 72 9.48 5.99 -4.39
C ALA A 72 10.95 6.09 -4.76
N ILE A 73 11.45 5.08 -5.48
CA ILE A 73 12.73 5.16 -6.17
C ILE A 73 12.43 5.41 -7.64
N VAL A 74 13.08 6.43 -8.21
CA VAL A 74 12.90 6.82 -9.61
C VAL A 74 14.23 6.87 -10.34
N ASP A 75 14.23 6.43 -11.59
CA ASP A 75 15.35 6.56 -12.51
C ASP A 75 15.24 7.90 -13.27
N LEU A 76 16.26 8.74 -13.16
CA LEU A 76 16.37 10.05 -13.82
C LEU A 76 17.37 10.06 -14.98
N GLY A 77 17.90 8.89 -15.36
CA GLY A 77 18.83 8.74 -16.47
C GLY A 77 18.21 9.09 -17.83
N PRO A 78 19.04 9.26 -18.87
CA PRO A 78 18.60 9.62 -20.21
C PRO A 78 17.72 8.53 -20.87
N ASP A 79 17.98 7.25 -20.55
CA ASP A 79 17.22 6.09 -20.97
C ASP A 79 16.68 5.35 -19.74
N PRO A 80 15.61 5.87 -19.11
CA PRO A 80 15.28 5.48 -17.75
C PRO A 80 14.71 4.06 -17.70
N THR A 81 15.26 3.25 -16.79
CA THR A 81 14.78 1.93 -16.41
C THR A 81 13.58 2.04 -15.45
N GLY A 82 12.86 0.94 -15.23
CA GLY A 82 11.68 0.89 -14.37
C GLY A 82 10.39 0.60 -15.12
N TYR A 83 9.26 0.74 -14.42
CA TYR A 83 7.98 0.25 -14.92
C TYR A 83 7.52 0.94 -16.21
N VAL A 84 6.98 0.14 -17.11
CA VAL A 84 6.29 0.56 -18.33
C VAL A 84 4.88 -0.04 -18.28
N PRO A 85 3.82 0.79 -18.26
CA PRO A 85 2.44 0.31 -18.29
C PRO A 85 2.20 -0.59 -19.50
N PRO A 86 1.32 -1.60 -19.42
CA PRO A 86 0.92 -2.37 -20.58
C PRO A 86 0.17 -1.42 -21.52
N THR A 87 0.42 -1.54 -22.82
CA THR A 87 -0.31 -0.81 -23.87
C THR A 87 -1.70 -1.36 -24.07
#